data_AF-A0A062U7F0-F1
#
_entry.id   AF-A0A062U7F0-F1
#
_cell.length_a   1.000
_cell.length_b   1.000
_cell.length_c   1.000
_cell.angle_alpha   90.00
_cell.angle_beta   90.00
_cell.angle_gamma   90.00
#
_symmetry.space_group_name_H-M   'P 1'
#
loop_
_entity.id
_entity.type
_entity.pdbx_description
1 polymer ?
#
loop_
_entity_poly.entity_id
_entity_poly.type
_entity_poly.pdbx_seq_one_letter_code
_entity_poly.pdbx_strand_id
1 'polypeptide(L)'
;MLAACGETKTAEAKDPCAQVSAMMEGRQEVPPFSNLKGEQAMMGETPLPGSWESTEDTLGGACRVNKMGGFFGGDTSIYTYSCKLFDAGTTNEEADGKLAEAAYQKAVDQITACLGDAWTAEVETKSSDHPVYHKTTFEPVEPEEQVGNFRAYPLYVEKSFTPFLGSKRGTTPGWSVMFQAQQQVEESGE
;
A
#
# COMPACT_ATOMS: atom_id res chain seq x y z
N MET A 1 -17.06 2.62 -44.77
CA MET A 1 -16.59 3.20 -43.49
C MET A 1 -15.83 2.10 -42.78
N LEU A 2 -14.53 2.29 -42.53
CA LEU A 2 -13.67 1.32 -41.87
C LEU A 2 -14.08 1.21 -40.39
N ALA A 3 -14.50 0.01 -39.98
CA ALA A 3 -14.67 -0.32 -38.57
C ALA A 3 -13.28 -0.62 -37.98
N ALA A 4 -12.77 0.29 -37.16
CA ALA A 4 -11.62 0.04 -36.32
C ALA A 4 -12.07 -0.80 -35.12
N CYS A 5 -11.95 -2.12 -35.24
CA CYS A 5 -11.94 -3.02 -34.08
C CYS A 5 -10.62 -2.78 -33.35
N GLY A 6 -10.66 -1.98 -32.29
CA GLY A 6 -9.55 -1.89 -31.34
C GLY A 6 -9.36 -3.24 -30.68
N GLU A 7 -8.26 -3.92 -30.99
CA GLU A 7 -7.78 -5.05 -30.21
C GLU A 7 -7.65 -4.62 -28.76
N THR A 8 -8.53 -5.14 -27.92
CA THR A 8 -8.33 -5.06 -26.48
C THR A 8 -7.18 -6.00 -26.17
N LYS A 9 -5.96 -5.47 -26.17
CA LYS A 9 -4.77 -6.17 -25.73
C LYS A 9 -5.01 -6.52 -24.25
N THR A 10 -5.46 -7.74 -23.99
CA THR A 10 -5.55 -8.28 -22.64
C THR A 10 -4.13 -8.22 -22.08
N ALA A 11 -3.89 -7.28 -21.17
CA ALA A 11 -2.63 -7.23 -20.44
C ALA A 11 -2.43 -8.60 -19.80
N GLU A 12 -1.28 -9.22 -20.08
CA GLU A 12 -0.92 -10.51 -19.52
C GLU A 12 -1.01 -10.38 -17.99
N ALA A 13 -1.84 -11.21 -17.36
CA ALA A 13 -2.00 -11.17 -15.92
C ALA A 13 -0.66 -11.56 -15.28
N LYS A 14 0.08 -10.56 -14.80
CA LYS A 14 1.35 -10.77 -14.10
C LYS A 14 1.11 -11.67 -12.88
N ASP A 15 2.04 -12.59 -12.63
CA ASP A 15 1.99 -13.48 -11.48
C ASP A 15 1.99 -12.66 -10.16
N PRO A 16 0.95 -12.78 -9.32
CA PRO A 16 0.87 -12.04 -8.06
C PRO A 16 2.08 -12.27 -7.14
N CYS A 17 2.65 -13.48 -7.13
CA CYS A 17 3.81 -13.74 -6.30
C CYS A 17 5.09 -13.11 -6.85
N ALA A 18 5.25 -13.04 -8.17
CA ALA A 18 6.34 -12.27 -8.77
C ALA A 18 6.26 -10.78 -8.40
N GLN A 19 5.06 -10.20 -8.33
CA GLN A 19 4.85 -8.81 -7.90
C GLN A 19 5.20 -8.62 -6.41
N VAL A 20 4.74 -9.53 -5.55
CA VAL A 20 5.10 -9.50 -4.11
C VAL A 20 6.61 -9.65 -3.93
N SER A 21 7.26 -10.54 -4.68
CA SER A 21 8.71 -10.71 -4.66
C SER A 21 9.45 -9.45 -5.11
N ALA A 22 9.05 -8.83 -6.22
CA ALA A 22 9.66 -7.58 -6.70
C ALA A 22 9.53 -6.44 -5.66
N MET A 23 8.38 -6.36 -4.99
CA MET A 23 8.18 -5.42 -3.88
C MET A 23 9.10 -5.72 -2.69
N MET A 24 9.24 -6.98 -2.30
CA MET A 24 10.14 -7.40 -1.22
C MET A 24 11.61 -7.14 -1.55
N GLU A 25 12.02 -7.35 -2.79
CA GLU A 25 13.36 -7.03 -3.29
C GLU A 25 13.60 -5.52 -3.27
N GLY A 26 12.66 -4.75 -3.81
CA GLY A 26 12.70 -3.28 -3.79
C GLY A 26 12.83 -2.74 -2.36
N ARG A 27 12.16 -3.35 -1.39
CA ARG A 27 12.22 -2.97 0.03
C ARG A 27 13.64 -2.99 0.61
N GLN A 28 14.51 -3.89 0.12
CA GLN A 28 15.88 -4.07 0.61
C GLN A 28 16.90 -3.17 -0.12
N GLU A 29 16.47 -2.36 -1.09
CA GLU A 29 17.36 -1.47 -1.82
C GLU A 29 17.83 -0.27 -1.00
N VAL A 30 18.87 0.39 -1.48
CA VAL A 30 19.39 1.65 -0.93
C VAL A 30 19.39 2.72 -2.02
N PRO A 31 18.43 3.66 -2.05
CA PRO A 31 17.29 3.79 -1.13
C PRO A 31 16.18 2.76 -1.39
N PRO A 32 15.34 2.42 -0.38
CA PRO A 32 14.26 1.45 -0.57
C PRO A 32 13.28 1.85 -1.67
N PHE A 33 12.82 0.82 -2.39
CA PHE A 33 11.89 0.85 -3.52
C PHE A 33 12.36 1.69 -4.71
N SER A 34 13.67 1.91 -4.86
CA SER A 34 14.20 2.80 -5.90
C SER A 34 13.91 2.31 -7.31
N ASN A 35 14.02 0.99 -7.53
CA ASN A 35 13.70 0.32 -8.78
C ASN A 35 12.20 0.38 -9.17
N LEU A 36 11.32 0.55 -8.18
CA LEU A 36 9.88 0.63 -8.40
C LEU A 36 9.38 2.06 -8.66
N LYS A 37 10.25 3.09 -8.57
CA LYS A 37 9.88 4.49 -8.80
C LYS A 37 9.70 4.76 -10.30
N GLY A 38 8.56 5.36 -10.63
CA GLY A 38 8.28 5.94 -11.93
C GLY A 38 8.31 7.47 -11.88
N GLU A 39 7.30 8.08 -12.51
CA GLU A 39 7.16 9.53 -12.56
C GLU A 39 6.83 10.11 -11.18
N GLN A 40 7.20 11.38 -10.97
CA GLN A 40 6.85 12.07 -9.74
C GLN A 40 5.33 12.20 -9.62
N ALA A 41 4.79 11.87 -8.46
CA ALA A 41 3.35 11.98 -8.22
C ALA A 41 2.91 13.44 -8.26
N MET A 42 1.71 13.69 -8.80
CA MET A 42 1.21 15.04 -9.03
C MET A 42 -0.06 15.30 -8.22
N MET A 43 -0.19 16.52 -7.68
CA MET A 43 -1.43 17.08 -7.15
C MET A 43 -1.89 18.20 -8.08
N GLY A 44 -2.77 17.84 -9.04
CA GLY A 44 -3.06 18.72 -10.16
C GLY A 44 -1.81 18.91 -11.01
N GLU A 45 -1.36 20.16 -11.16
CA GLU A 45 -0.14 20.51 -11.90
C GLU A 45 1.11 20.60 -11.00
N THR A 46 0.94 20.45 -9.68
CA THR A 46 2.04 20.59 -8.72
C THR A 46 2.66 19.23 -8.41
N PRO A 47 3.98 19.06 -8.58
CA PRO A 47 4.67 17.84 -8.16
C PRO A 47 4.65 17.69 -6.65
N LEU A 48 4.42 16.47 -6.16
CA LEU A 48 4.49 16.11 -4.75
C LEU A 48 5.92 15.72 -4.38
N PRO A 49 6.62 16.51 -3.54
CA PRO A 49 7.97 16.16 -3.12
C PRO A 49 7.99 14.84 -2.36
N GLY A 50 8.94 13.98 -2.67
CA GLY A 50 9.09 12.69 -2.00
C GLY A 50 8.00 11.67 -2.34
N SER A 51 7.24 11.85 -3.42
CA SER A 51 6.19 10.91 -3.85
C SER A 51 6.33 10.61 -5.34
N TRP A 52 6.23 9.34 -5.71
CA TRP A 52 6.36 8.84 -7.08
C TRP A 52 5.25 7.83 -7.35
N GLU A 53 4.67 7.88 -8.55
CA GLU A 53 3.88 6.76 -9.07
C GLU A 53 4.82 5.58 -9.31
N SER A 54 4.39 4.36 -9.05
CA SER A 54 5.20 3.19 -9.32
C SER A 54 5.14 2.79 -10.79
N THR A 55 6.24 2.22 -11.30
CA THR A 55 6.28 1.54 -12.60
C THR A 55 5.58 0.18 -12.57
N GLU A 56 5.27 -0.35 -11.38
CA GLU A 56 4.63 -1.64 -11.19
C GLU A 56 3.37 -1.53 -10.35
N ASP A 57 2.32 -2.21 -10.83
CA ASP A 57 1.14 -2.53 -10.02
C ASP A 57 1.42 -3.80 -9.22
N THR A 58 0.91 -3.85 -7.99
CA THR A 58 0.98 -5.02 -7.12
C THR A 58 -0.42 -5.44 -6.72
N LEU A 59 -0.73 -6.73 -6.85
CA LEU A 59 -2.04 -7.32 -6.56
C LEU A 59 -3.20 -6.65 -7.35
N GLY A 60 -2.89 -6.06 -8.50
CA GLY A 60 -3.84 -5.37 -9.37
C GLY A 60 -4.24 -3.96 -8.93
N GLY A 61 -3.57 -3.39 -7.91
CA GLY A 61 -3.74 -2.00 -7.52
C GLY A 61 -2.62 -1.11 -8.03
N ALA A 62 -2.96 0.14 -8.35
CA ALA A 62 -1.99 1.17 -8.68
C ALA A 62 -1.19 1.56 -7.42
N CYS A 63 0.14 1.59 -7.55
CA CYS A 63 1.04 1.75 -6.42
C CYS A 63 1.81 3.07 -6.46
N ARG A 64 2.22 3.55 -5.29
CA ARG A 64 3.04 4.74 -5.10
C ARG A 64 4.19 4.45 -4.17
N VAL A 65 5.35 5.04 -4.47
CA VAL A 65 6.50 5.09 -3.57
C VAL A 65 6.49 6.45 -2.89
N ASN A 66 6.61 6.48 -1.56
CA ASN A 66 6.76 7.72 -0.81
C ASN A 66 8.03 7.67 0.06
N LYS A 67 8.70 8.81 0.19
CA LYS A 67 9.76 9.07 1.15
C LYS A 67 9.26 10.12 2.14
N MET A 68 9.19 9.75 3.40
CA MET A 68 8.83 10.61 4.51
C MET A 68 10.05 10.77 5.43
N GLY A 69 10.69 11.95 5.38
CA GLY A 69 11.84 12.29 6.22
C GLY A 69 11.49 13.29 7.33
N GLY A 70 12.35 13.39 8.35
CA GLY A 70 12.27 14.43 9.38
C GLY A 70 11.17 14.25 10.43
N PHE A 71 10.57 13.06 10.51
CA PHE A 71 9.60 12.74 11.56
C PHE A 71 10.31 12.59 12.92
N PHE A 72 9.65 13.04 14.00
CA PHE A 72 10.13 12.95 15.40
C PHE A 72 11.50 13.61 15.69
N GLY A 73 11.93 14.58 14.88
CA GLY A 73 13.16 15.33 15.12
C GLY A 73 14.45 14.54 14.91
N GLY A 74 14.39 13.41 14.19
CA GLY A 74 15.51 12.50 13.99
C GLY A 74 15.93 12.30 12.54
N ASP A 75 17.13 11.74 12.40
CA ASP A 75 17.81 11.36 11.17
C ASP A 75 17.26 10.04 10.61
N THR A 76 15.94 9.88 10.51
CA THR A 76 15.32 8.64 10.03
C THR A 76 14.30 8.97 8.94
N SER A 77 14.46 8.29 7.80
CA SER A 77 13.52 8.33 6.69
C SER A 77 12.71 7.05 6.64
N ILE A 78 11.40 7.19 6.43
CA ILE A 78 10.48 6.08 6.16
C ILE A 78 10.16 6.08 4.68
N TYR A 79 10.47 4.97 4.03
CA TYR A 79 10.04 4.70 2.66
C TYR A 79 8.80 3.81 2.71
N THR A 80 7.79 4.16 1.93
CA THR A 80 6.58 3.34 1.80
C THR A 80 6.30 3.01 0.34
N TYR A 81 5.84 1.79 0.10
CA TYR A 81 5.26 1.37 -1.16
C TYR A 81 3.80 1.03 -0.89
N SER A 82 2.87 1.84 -1.39
CA SER A 82 1.44 1.72 -1.08
C SER A 82 0.61 1.55 -2.34
N CYS A 83 -0.26 0.55 -2.34
CA CYS A 83 -1.11 0.20 -3.47
C CYS A 83 -2.58 0.33 -3.09
N LYS A 84 -3.32 1.06 -3.91
CA LYS A 84 -4.78 1.18 -3.76
C LYS A 84 -5.46 0.01 -4.44
N LEU A 85 -5.90 -0.97 -3.65
CA LEU A 85 -6.50 -2.20 -4.15
C LEU A 85 -8.00 -2.05 -4.41
N PHE A 86 -8.67 -1.19 -3.64
CA PHE A 86 -10.08 -0.87 -3.81
C PHE A 86 -10.39 0.53 -3.28
N ASP A 87 -11.32 1.20 -3.93
CA ASP A 87 -11.86 2.50 -3.52
C ASP A 87 -13.32 2.60 -3.94
N ALA A 88 -14.16 3.05 -3.03
CA ALA A 88 -15.53 3.43 -3.36
C ALA A 88 -15.99 4.55 -2.44
N GLY A 89 -16.86 5.43 -2.95
CA GLY A 89 -17.46 6.48 -2.14
C GLY A 89 -18.44 5.94 -1.09
N THR A 90 -19.24 6.84 -0.52
CA THR A 90 -20.21 6.48 0.53
C THR A 90 -21.61 6.18 -0.02
N THR A 91 -21.79 6.14 -1.34
CA THR A 91 -23.12 6.09 -1.96
C THR A 91 -23.81 4.73 -1.83
N ASN A 92 -23.05 3.63 -1.85
CA ASN A 92 -23.58 2.28 -1.75
C ASN A 92 -22.81 1.45 -0.71
N GLU A 93 -22.85 1.91 0.54
CA GLU A 93 -22.04 1.39 1.65
C GLU A 93 -22.07 -0.14 1.75
N GLU A 94 -23.24 -0.78 1.68
CA GLU A 94 -23.34 -2.24 1.86
C GLU A 94 -22.76 -3.01 0.68
N ALA A 95 -23.10 -2.63 -0.55
CA ALA A 95 -22.62 -3.35 -1.73
C ALA A 95 -21.12 -3.14 -1.93
N ASP A 96 -20.66 -1.91 -1.79
CA ASP A 96 -19.24 -1.56 -1.89
C ASP A 96 -18.45 -2.16 -0.73
N GLY A 97 -19.06 -2.31 0.45
CA GLY A 97 -18.45 -3.00 1.59
C GLY A 97 -18.18 -4.48 1.34
N LYS A 98 -19.05 -5.17 0.59
CA LYS A 98 -18.82 -6.56 0.17
C LYS A 98 -17.67 -6.66 -0.84
N LEU A 99 -17.56 -5.68 -1.75
CA LEU A 99 -16.46 -5.62 -2.71
C LEU A 99 -15.13 -5.30 -2.03
N ALA A 100 -15.13 -4.37 -1.06
CA ALA A 100 -13.98 -4.05 -0.23
C ALA A 100 -13.53 -5.27 0.59
N GLU A 101 -14.46 -6.02 1.16
CA GLU A 101 -14.13 -7.27 1.88
C GLU A 101 -13.50 -8.30 0.95
N ALA A 102 -14.06 -8.50 -0.25
CA ALA A 102 -13.50 -9.44 -1.21
C ALA A 102 -12.09 -9.03 -1.67
N ALA A 103 -11.85 -7.73 -1.91
CA ALA A 103 -10.53 -7.21 -2.26
C ALA A 103 -9.52 -7.39 -1.11
N TYR A 104 -9.94 -7.14 0.14
CA TYR A 104 -9.12 -7.35 1.33
C TYR A 104 -8.73 -8.81 1.50
N GLN A 105 -9.69 -9.73 1.50
CA GLN A 105 -9.44 -11.17 1.67
C GLN A 105 -8.54 -11.70 0.56
N LYS A 106 -8.83 -11.34 -0.69
CA LYS A 106 -8.00 -11.72 -1.84
C LYS A 106 -6.54 -11.28 -1.65
N ALA A 107 -6.31 -10.03 -1.22
CA ALA A 107 -4.97 -9.52 -1.00
C ALA A 107 -4.25 -10.25 0.14
N VAL A 108 -4.93 -10.47 1.27
CA VAL A 108 -4.39 -11.19 2.42
C VAL A 108 -4.01 -12.62 2.05
N ASP A 109 -4.91 -13.34 1.36
CA ASP A 109 -4.66 -14.73 0.93
C ASP A 109 -3.47 -14.81 -0.03
N GLN A 110 -3.39 -13.88 -0.99
CA GLN A 110 -2.28 -13.82 -1.95
C GLN A 110 -0.95 -13.53 -1.26
N ILE A 111 -0.89 -12.52 -0.39
CA ILE A 111 0.35 -12.18 0.34
C ILE A 111 0.78 -13.34 1.23
N THR A 112 -0.15 -13.95 1.96
CA THR A 112 0.14 -15.11 2.82
C THR A 112 0.74 -16.25 2.00
N ALA A 113 0.15 -16.56 0.84
CA ALA A 113 0.64 -17.61 -0.04
C ALA A 113 2.03 -17.29 -0.64
N CYS A 114 2.31 -16.03 -0.97
CA CYS A 114 3.56 -15.63 -1.59
C CYS A 114 4.73 -15.47 -0.61
N LEU A 115 4.47 -15.05 0.64
CA LEU A 115 5.50 -14.90 1.67
C LEU A 115 5.89 -16.23 2.32
N GLY A 116 4.93 -17.15 2.45
CA GLY A 116 5.14 -18.46 3.07
C GLY A 116 5.43 -18.40 4.57
N ASP A 117 5.98 -19.50 5.11
CA ASP A 117 6.10 -19.73 6.56
C ASP A 117 7.14 -18.86 7.28
N ALA A 118 7.94 -18.08 6.54
CA ALA A 118 8.90 -17.14 7.12
C ALA A 118 8.23 -15.88 7.68
N TRP A 119 6.93 -15.70 7.45
CA TRP A 119 6.14 -14.56 7.88
C TRP A 119 4.93 -15.00 8.69
N THR A 120 4.57 -14.17 9.66
CA THR A 120 3.36 -14.32 10.48
C THR A 120 2.39 -13.18 10.19
N ALA A 121 1.11 -13.40 10.45
CA ALA A 121 0.06 -12.42 10.22
C ALA A 121 -0.74 -12.16 11.50
N GLU A 122 -0.93 -10.89 11.84
CA GLU A 122 -1.77 -10.45 12.95
C GLU A 122 -2.95 -9.62 12.42
N VAL A 123 -4.14 -9.84 12.97
CA VAL A 123 -5.36 -9.16 12.54
C VAL A 123 -5.89 -8.23 13.62
N GLU A 124 -5.99 -6.94 13.30
CA GLU A 124 -6.73 -5.94 14.07
C GLU A 124 -8.07 -5.62 13.40
N THR A 125 -9.14 -5.52 14.20
CA THR A 125 -10.50 -5.23 13.72
C THR A 125 -11.12 -3.99 14.35
N LYS A 126 -10.31 -3.21 15.08
CA LYS A 126 -10.76 -2.01 15.80
C LYS A 126 -9.87 -0.84 15.46
N SER A 127 -10.49 0.31 15.23
CA SER A 127 -9.80 1.59 15.09
C SER A 127 -10.62 2.67 15.79
N SER A 128 -9.93 3.69 16.30
CA SER A 128 -10.57 4.89 16.84
C SER A 128 -11.04 5.85 15.75
N ASP A 129 -10.56 5.66 14.52
CA ASP A 129 -10.68 6.59 13.41
C ASP A 129 -11.74 6.14 12.40
N HIS A 130 -12.02 4.83 12.35
CA HIS A 130 -12.95 4.23 11.41
C HIS A 130 -14.00 3.38 12.13
N PRO A 131 -15.30 3.54 11.81
CA PRO A 131 -16.36 2.67 12.31
C PRO A 131 -16.25 1.22 11.81
N VAL A 132 -15.69 1.02 10.61
CA VAL A 132 -15.32 -0.31 10.10
C VAL A 132 -13.83 -0.30 9.81
N TYR A 133 -13.10 -1.26 10.38
CA TYR A 133 -11.66 -1.36 10.26
C TYR A 133 -11.21 -2.81 10.32
N HIS A 134 -10.38 -3.22 9.38
CA HIS A 134 -9.66 -4.49 9.40
C HIS A 134 -8.25 -4.24 8.90
N LYS A 135 -7.25 -4.68 9.65
CA LYS A 135 -5.86 -4.63 9.22
C LYS A 135 -5.20 -5.96 9.49
N THR A 136 -4.63 -6.55 8.45
CA THR A 136 -3.72 -7.69 8.58
C THR A 136 -2.31 -7.17 8.43
N THR A 137 -1.54 -7.21 9.51
CA THR A 137 -0.11 -6.89 9.52
C THR A 137 0.68 -8.18 9.30
N PHE A 138 1.69 -8.14 8.43
CA PHE A 138 2.62 -9.25 8.25
C PHE A 138 3.99 -8.88 8.81
N GLU A 139 4.54 -9.76 9.64
CA GLU A 139 5.85 -9.59 10.28
C GLU A 139 6.71 -10.83 10.05
N PRO A 140 8.01 -10.67 9.78
CA PRO A 140 8.91 -11.81 9.63
C PRO A 140 9.05 -12.53 10.97
N VAL A 141 9.11 -13.87 10.94
CA VAL A 141 9.30 -14.70 12.14
C VAL A 141 10.60 -14.33 12.86
N GLU A 142 11.65 -14.07 12.08
CA GLU A 142 12.89 -13.46 12.57
C GLU A 142 12.75 -11.94 12.46
N PRO A 143 12.66 -11.19 13.57
CA PRO A 143 12.42 -9.76 13.52
C PRO A 143 13.56 -9.02 12.82
N GLU A 144 13.20 -8.12 11.91
CA GLU A 144 14.17 -7.22 11.29
C GLU A 144 14.62 -6.15 12.28
N GLU A 145 15.89 -5.74 12.16
CA GLU A 145 16.44 -4.62 12.90
C GLU A 145 15.63 -3.36 12.59
N GLN A 146 15.09 -2.74 13.64
CA GLN A 146 14.34 -1.49 13.54
C GLN A 146 15.27 -0.33 13.84
N VAL A 147 15.11 0.75 13.10
CA VAL A 147 15.97 1.92 13.19
C VAL A 147 15.17 3.11 13.72
N GLY A 148 15.70 3.78 14.74
CA GLY A 148 15.02 4.88 15.42
C GLY A 148 14.03 4.44 16.52
N ASN A 149 13.26 5.41 17.04
CA ASN A 149 12.38 5.21 18.19
C ASN A 149 10.94 4.79 17.84
N PHE A 150 10.65 4.58 16.55
CA PHE A 150 9.32 4.24 16.06
C PHE A 150 9.37 2.92 15.31
N ARG A 151 8.43 2.02 15.56
CA ARG A 151 8.32 0.74 14.83
C ARG A 151 7.48 0.95 13.58
N ALA A 152 8.06 0.77 12.40
CA ALA A 152 7.28 0.71 11.15
C ALA A 152 6.82 -0.73 10.93
N TYR A 153 5.51 -0.93 10.72
CA TYR A 153 5.01 -2.23 10.30
C TYR A 153 5.53 -2.57 8.90
N PRO A 154 6.30 -3.68 8.74
CA PRO A 154 6.95 -4.03 7.48
C PRO A 154 5.97 -4.10 6.31
N LEU A 155 4.82 -4.73 6.56
CA LEU A 155 3.82 -5.00 5.56
C LEU A 155 2.43 -5.04 6.20
N TYR A 156 1.43 -4.48 5.55
CA TYR A 156 0.04 -4.68 5.95
C TYR A 156 -0.94 -4.51 4.79
N VAL A 157 -2.11 -5.13 4.94
CA VAL A 157 -3.32 -4.81 4.18
C VAL A 157 -4.33 -4.22 5.15
N GLU A 158 -4.91 -3.08 4.79
CA GLU A 158 -5.92 -2.39 5.58
C GLU A 158 -7.18 -2.18 4.76
N LYS A 159 -8.34 -2.51 5.34
CA LYS A 159 -9.67 -2.16 4.87
C LYS A 159 -10.33 -1.25 5.88
N SER A 160 -10.85 -0.11 5.42
CA SER A 160 -11.58 0.82 6.28
C SER A 160 -12.78 1.42 5.58
N PHE A 161 -13.77 1.82 6.39
CA PHE A 161 -14.86 2.68 5.95
C PHE A 161 -14.84 3.99 6.72
N THR A 162 -14.94 5.11 6.02
CA THR A 162 -15.06 6.44 6.62
C THR A 162 -16.38 7.06 6.17
N PRO A 163 -17.30 7.40 7.10
CA PRO A 163 -18.57 8.02 6.73
C PRO A 163 -18.37 9.45 6.22
N PHE A 164 -19.26 9.92 5.35
CA PHE A 164 -19.22 11.28 4.81
C PHE A 164 -19.40 12.35 5.90
N LEU A 165 -20.35 12.11 6.81
CA LEU A 165 -20.55 12.94 8.00
C LEU A 165 -19.78 12.33 9.16
N GLY A 166 -18.87 13.11 9.77
CA GLY A 166 -18.03 12.64 10.87
C GLY A 166 -16.64 12.14 10.47
N SER A 167 -16.24 12.32 9.20
CA SER A 167 -14.86 12.06 8.77
C SER A 167 -13.88 12.91 9.59
N LYS A 168 -12.89 12.28 10.21
CA LYS A 168 -11.78 13.00 10.85
C LYS A 168 -11.00 13.76 9.78
N ARG A 169 -10.48 14.94 10.13
CA ARG A 169 -9.71 15.78 9.21
C ARG A 169 -8.54 14.97 8.63
N GLY A 170 -8.42 14.95 7.30
CA GLY A 170 -7.37 14.18 6.60
C GLY A 170 -7.77 12.75 6.19
N THR A 171 -9.00 12.32 6.45
CA THR A 171 -9.52 11.04 5.93
C THR A 171 -10.42 11.26 4.71
N THR A 172 -10.27 10.42 3.69
CA THR A 172 -11.16 10.41 2.52
C THR A 172 -12.41 9.58 2.86
N PRO A 173 -13.63 10.15 2.73
CA PRO A 173 -14.85 9.39 2.94
C PRO A 173 -15.00 8.26 1.92
N GLY A 174 -15.54 7.12 2.38
CA GLY A 174 -15.78 5.94 1.55
C GLY A 174 -15.10 4.69 2.09
N TRP A 175 -15.17 3.63 1.29
CA TRP A 175 -14.43 2.39 1.46
C TRP A 175 -13.05 2.50 0.84
N SER A 176 -12.05 1.98 1.54
CA SER A 176 -10.67 1.88 1.06
C SER A 176 -10.11 0.51 1.39
N VAL A 177 -9.39 -0.09 0.45
CA VAL A 177 -8.48 -1.21 0.71
C VAL A 177 -7.10 -0.83 0.22
N MET A 178 -6.15 -0.79 1.14
CA MET A 178 -4.77 -0.41 0.90
C MET A 178 -3.84 -1.55 1.26
N PHE A 179 -2.90 -1.84 0.38
CA PHE A 179 -1.71 -2.62 0.70
C PHE A 179 -0.55 -1.66 0.91
N GLN A 180 0.29 -1.89 1.92
CA GLN A 180 1.47 -1.06 2.15
C GLN A 180 2.64 -1.88 2.68
N ALA A 181 3.81 -1.66 2.08
CA ALA A 181 5.11 -2.09 2.58
C ALA A 181 5.93 -0.89 3.05
N GLN A 182 6.80 -1.08 4.06
CA GLN A 182 7.58 0.00 4.65
C GLN A 182 9.02 -0.40 4.95
N GLN A 183 9.95 0.52 4.77
CA GLN A 183 11.33 0.37 5.22
C GLN A 183 11.84 1.65 5.88
N GLN A 184 12.48 1.51 7.04
CA GLN A 184 13.15 2.59 7.74
C GLN A 184 14.64 2.61 7.37
N VAL A 185 15.18 3.81 7.21
CA VAL A 185 16.61 4.02 6.94
C VAL A 185 17.09 5.16 7.81
N GLU A 186 18.21 4.94 8.50
CA GLU A 186 18.99 6.01 9.14
C GLU A 186 19.57 6.92 8.06
N GLU A 187 19.22 8.20 8.09
CA GLU A 187 19.91 9.20 7.28
C GLU A 187 21.24 9.50 7.97
N SER A 188 22.34 9.07 7.35
CA SER A 188 23.66 9.55 7.78
C SER A 188 23.70 11.06 7.52
N GLY A 189 23.75 11.86 8.59
CA GLY A 189 23.89 13.31 8.49
C GLY A 189 25.11 13.67 7.63
N GLU A 190 24.86 14.36 6.52
CA GLU A 190 25.89 15.11 5.79
C GLU A 190 26.17 16.44 6.51
#